data_AF-A0A1R3RFU2-F1
#
_entry.id   AF-A0A1R3RFU2-F1
#
_cell.length_a   1.000
_cell.length_b   1.000
_cell.length_c   1.000
_cell.angle_alpha   90.00
_cell.angle_beta   90.00
_cell.angle_gamma   90.00
#
_symmetry.space_group_name_H-M   'P 1'
#
loop_
_entity.id
_entity.type
_entity.pdbx_description
1 polymer ?
#
loop_
_entity_poly.entity_id
_entity_poly.type
_entity_poly.pdbx_seq_one_letter_code
_entity_poly.pdbx_strand_id
1 'polypeptide(L)'
;MASNDVDEVTFVALLWVCLAISLFFVLTRLSFQYYLNRQLMIADILVLAAWLLYLGNAIIWTAVYKQMYPIYALSIGTIDSWNIPTDIAWAEKRYLRAQLAGYLISYSSLWLIKLSFLFFFRKLGNHYRAQRILWWAVLMLVIIAYGVTLSILDYACMMMRCKNPHAMWLERVNLRVATAMDIVSDVAIIILSGNVMWRVHISLSKKLALIGISFLTAFIIVIALVRFLLSVSGNGFLNPEWMAVWNAIEICVGESYMSM
;
A
#
# COMPACT_ATOMS: atom_id res chain seq x y z
N MET A 1 18.61 -24.77 -6.47
CA MET A 1 17.58 -24.08 -5.69
C MET A 1 16.58 -23.54 -6.69
N ALA A 2 15.30 -23.94 -6.62
CA ALA A 2 14.28 -23.40 -7.50
C ALA A 2 14.20 -21.88 -7.26
N SER A 3 14.46 -21.08 -8.30
CA SER A 3 14.27 -19.65 -8.27
C SER A 3 12.78 -19.39 -8.06
N ASN A 4 12.39 -18.97 -6.85
CA ASN A 4 11.04 -18.51 -6.52
C ASN A 4 10.79 -17.10 -7.10
N ASP A 5 11.30 -16.83 -8.30
CA ASP A 5 11.16 -15.56 -8.99
C ASP A 5 9.84 -15.57 -9.75
N VAL A 6 9.14 -14.43 -9.73
CA VAL A 6 7.87 -14.32 -10.43
C VAL A 6 8.18 -14.12 -11.91
N ASP A 7 7.57 -14.92 -12.78
CA ASP A 7 7.75 -14.75 -14.22
C ASP A 7 7.32 -13.34 -14.66
N GLU A 8 8.05 -12.75 -15.61
CA GLU A 8 7.86 -11.34 -16.01
C GLU A 8 6.43 -11.05 -16.46
N VAL A 9 5.87 -11.99 -17.21
CA VAL A 9 4.50 -11.90 -17.74
C VAL A 9 3.49 -12.01 -16.61
N THR A 10 3.75 -12.89 -15.65
CA THR A 10 2.88 -13.08 -14.47
C THR A 10 2.86 -11.83 -13.61
N PHE A 11 4.02 -11.19 -13.39
CA PHE A 11 4.12 -9.94 -12.63
C PHE A 11 3.28 -8.82 -13.26
N VAL A 12 3.47 -8.56 -14.56
CA VAL A 12 2.74 -7.50 -15.26
C VAL A 12 1.25 -7.82 -15.34
N ALA A 13 0.88 -9.08 -15.63
CA ALA A 13 -0.52 -9.50 -15.68
C ALA A 13 -1.22 -9.25 -14.33
N LEU A 14 -0.60 -9.60 -13.21
CA LEU A 14 -1.16 -9.38 -11.88
C LEU A 14 -1.42 -7.90 -11.60
N LEU A 15 -0.47 -7.01 -11.94
CA LEU A 15 -0.63 -5.56 -11.74
C LEU A 15 -1.85 -5.01 -12.50
N TRP A 16 -1.97 -5.35 -13.79
CA TRP A 16 -3.05 -4.85 -14.64
C TRP A 16 -4.41 -5.48 -14.32
N VAL A 17 -4.44 -6.76 -13.94
CA VAL A 17 -5.67 -7.43 -13.48
C VAL A 17 -6.16 -6.78 -12.19
N CYS A 18 -5.28 -6.57 -11.21
CA CYS A 18 -5.62 -5.90 -9.96
C CYS A 18 -6.14 -4.48 -10.22
N LEU A 19 -5.49 -3.73 -11.11
CA LEU A 19 -5.93 -2.38 -11.50
C LEU A 19 -7.30 -2.36 -12.20
N ALA A 20 -7.57 -3.35 -13.06
CA ALA A 20 -8.85 -3.45 -13.76
C ALA A 20 -9.99 -3.80 -12.80
N ILE A 21 -9.75 -4.73 -11.87
CA ILE A 21 -10.70 -5.09 -10.81
C ILE A 21 -10.98 -3.86 -9.95
N SER A 22 -9.95 -3.15 -9.51
CA SER A 22 -10.12 -2.00 -8.63
C SER A 22 -10.84 -0.83 -9.34
N LEU A 23 -10.55 -0.60 -10.62
CA LEU A 23 -11.27 0.37 -11.45
C LEU A 23 -12.78 0.05 -11.51
N PHE A 24 -13.14 -1.22 -11.73
CA PHE A 24 -14.54 -1.63 -11.77
C PHE A 24 -15.27 -1.29 -10.47
N PHE A 25 -14.64 -1.53 -9.32
CA PHE A 25 -15.21 -1.21 -8.02
C PHE A 25 -15.35 0.29 -7.79
N VAL A 26 -14.29 1.07 -8.08
CA VAL A 26 -14.29 2.53 -7.94
C VAL A 26 -15.36 3.16 -8.82
N LEU A 27 -15.48 2.75 -10.09
CA LEU A 27 -16.52 3.24 -10.99
C LEU A 27 -17.92 2.90 -10.47
N THR A 28 -18.14 1.65 -10.07
CA THR A 28 -19.42 1.21 -9.49
C THR A 28 -19.81 2.12 -8.32
N ARG A 29 -18.88 2.38 -7.40
CA ARG A 29 -19.10 3.27 -6.26
C ARG A 29 -19.42 4.71 -6.67
N LEU A 30 -18.62 5.30 -7.56
CA LEU A 30 -18.84 6.67 -8.03
C LEU A 30 -20.21 6.81 -8.71
N SER A 31 -20.58 5.84 -9.55
CA SER A 31 -21.89 5.79 -10.19
C SER A 31 -23.00 5.69 -9.14
N PHE A 32 -22.95 4.73 -8.22
CA PHE A 32 -23.98 4.59 -7.18
C PHE A 32 -24.15 5.86 -6.35
N GLN A 33 -23.07 6.51 -5.93
CA GLN A 33 -23.17 7.72 -5.13
C GLN A 33 -23.65 8.93 -5.92
N TYR A 34 -23.25 9.04 -7.19
CA TYR A 34 -23.77 10.05 -8.09
C TYR A 34 -25.28 9.89 -8.31
N TYR A 35 -25.76 8.66 -8.54
CA TYR A 35 -27.18 8.37 -8.75
C TYR A 35 -28.03 8.53 -7.48
N LEU A 36 -27.58 8.06 -6.31
CA LEU A 36 -28.37 8.11 -5.07
C LEU A 36 -28.29 9.46 -4.34
N ASN A 37 -27.10 10.05 -4.20
CA ASN A 37 -26.89 11.22 -3.35
C ASN A 37 -26.70 12.52 -4.12
N ARG A 38 -26.47 12.48 -5.44
CA ARG A 38 -26.14 13.64 -6.30
C ARG A 38 -25.00 14.54 -5.77
N GLN A 39 -24.20 14.05 -4.83
CA GLN A 39 -23.09 14.76 -4.21
C GLN A 39 -21.92 13.80 -4.05
N LEU A 40 -20.74 14.20 -4.52
CA LEU A 40 -19.49 13.47 -4.32
C LEU A 40 -19.03 13.70 -2.89
N MET A 41 -18.84 12.64 -2.11
CA MET A 41 -18.27 12.77 -0.78
C MET A 41 -16.74 12.90 -0.87
N ILE A 42 -16.15 13.58 0.11
CA ILE A 42 -14.68 13.69 0.25
C ILE A 42 -14.03 12.30 0.24
N ALA A 43 -14.67 11.30 0.85
CA ALA A 43 -14.22 9.91 0.83
C ALA A 43 -14.11 9.33 -0.60
N ASP A 44 -14.98 9.73 -1.52
CA ASP A 44 -14.96 9.22 -2.91
C ASP A 44 -13.86 9.88 -3.73
N ILE A 45 -13.63 11.17 -3.50
CA ILE A 45 -12.53 11.91 -4.12
C ILE A 45 -11.19 11.31 -3.66
N LEU A 46 -11.06 10.95 -2.38
CA LEU A 46 -9.86 10.30 -1.85
C LEU A 46 -9.63 8.91 -2.46
N VAL A 47 -10.68 8.11 -2.66
CA VAL A 47 -10.57 6.80 -3.33
C VAL A 47 -10.19 6.94 -4.79
N LEU A 48 -10.78 7.90 -5.51
CA LEU A 48 -10.40 8.17 -6.89
C LEU A 48 -8.94 8.65 -7.00
N ALA A 49 -8.50 9.50 -6.08
CA ALA A 49 -7.11 9.94 -6.00
C ALA A 49 -6.17 8.77 -5.70
N ALA A 50 -6.54 7.85 -4.79
CA ALA A 50 -5.78 6.64 -4.51
C ALA A 50 -5.63 5.76 -5.75
N TRP A 51 -6.70 5.62 -6.53
CA TRP A 51 -6.71 4.85 -7.77
C TRP A 51 -5.83 5.47 -8.86
N LEU A 52 -5.87 6.80 -9.00
CA LEU A 52 -4.99 7.51 -9.95
C LEU A 52 -3.51 7.35 -9.58
N LEU A 53 -3.18 7.36 -8.28
CA LEU A 53 -1.83 7.05 -7.81
C LEU A 53 -1.48 5.58 -8.13
N TYR A 54 -2.38 4.65 -7.87
CA TYR A 54 -2.14 3.23 -8.15
C TYR A 54 -1.92 2.95 -9.66
N LEU A 55 -2.70 3.61 -10.53
CA LEU A 55 -2.48 3.60 -11.98
C LEU A 55 -1.07 4.11 -12.33
N GLY A 56 -0.64 5.23 -11.74
CA GLY A 56 0.71 5.75 -11.91
C GLY A 56 1.78 4.75 -11.50
N ASN A 57 1.58 4.06 -10.37
CA ASN A 57 2.48 3.02 -9.91
C ASN A 57 2.54 1.83 -10.89
N ALA A 58 1.39 1.34 -11.39
CA ALA A 58 1.33 0.26 -12.36
C ALA A 58 2.08 0.62 -13.67
N ILE A 59 1.96 1.87 -14.14
CA ILE A 59 2.69 2.36 -15.31
C ILE A 59 4.21 2.37 -15.06
N ILE A 60 4.66 2.87 -13.89
CA ILE A 60 6.07 2.91 -13.52
C ILE A 60 6.67 1.50 -13.51
N TRP A 61 6.01 0.55 -12.84
CA TRP A 61 6.49 -0.84 -12.77
C TRP A 61 6.47 -1.53 -14.15
N THR A 62 5.44 -1.30 -14.97
CA THR A 62 5.38 -1.82 -16.35
C THR A 62 6.48 -1.23 -17.24
N ALA A 63 6.95 -0.01 -16.96
CA ALA A 63 8.04 0.61 -17.72
C ALA A 63 9.43 0.11 -17.29
N VAL A 64 9.56 -0.43 -16.08
CA VAL A 64 10.85 -0.68 -15.43
C VAL A 64 11.10 -2.15 -15.09
N TYR A 65 10.10 -3.03 -15.20
CA TYR A 65 10.25 -4.46 -14.87
C TYR A 65 11.42 -5.13 -15.60
N LYS A 66 11.67 -4.81 -16.88
CA LYS A 66 12.79 -5.37 -17.65
C LYS A 66 14.18 -5.04 -17.08
N GLN A 67 14.30 -3.92 -16.37
CA GLN A 67 15.55 -3.49 -15.74
C GLN A 67 15.72 -4.16 -14.37
N MET A 68 14.63 -4.55 -13.72
CA MET A 68 14.63 -5.11 -12.36
C MET A 68 15.34 -6.47 -12.27
N TYR A 69 15.01 -7.44 -13.14
CA TYR A 69 15.57 -8.79 -13.11
C TYR A 69 17.11 -8.85 -13.19
N PRO A 70 17.78 -8.16 -14.14
CA PRO A 70 19.24 -8.18 -14.21
C PRO A 70 19.92 -7.44 -13.04
N ILE A 71 19.32 -6.35 -12.53
CA ILE A 71 19.86 -5.62 -11.36
C ILE A 71 19.73 -6.49 -10.11
N TYR A 72 18.61 -7.18 -9.95
CA TYR A 72 18.36 -8.06 -8.82
C TYR A 72 19.32 -9.26 -8.80
N ALA A 73 19.52 -9.92 -9.94
CA ALA A 73 20.50 -10.99 -10.09
C ALA A 73 21.95 -10.51 -9.80
N LEU A 74 22.30 -9.28 -10.20
CA LEU A 74 23.59 -8.66 -9.84
C LEU A 74 23.71 -8.43 -8.31
N SER A 75 22.61 -8.08 -7.65
CA SER A 75 22.59 -7.78 -6.20
C SER A 75 22.77 -9.01 -5.31
N ILE A 76 22.37 -10.19 -5.80
CA ILE A 76 22.52 -11.48 -5.09
C ILE A 76 23.85 -12.16 -5.42
N GLY A 77 24.61 -11.63 -6.38
CA GLY A 77 25.93 -12.15 -6.77
C GLY A 77 25.85 -13.41 -7.65
N THR A 78 24.75 -13.63 -8.36
CA THR A 78 24.54 -14.81 -9.23
C THR A 78 25.05 -14.62 -10.66
N ILE A 79 25.57 -13.43 -11.00
CA ILE A 79 26.16 -13.13 -12.31
C ILE A 79 27.66 -13.00 -12.15
N ASP A 80 28.43 -13.81 -12.90
CA ASP A 80 29.88 -13.64 -13.02
C ASP A 80 30.21 -12.26 -13.61
N SER A 81 31.15 -11.55 -12.98
CA SER A 81 31.58 -10.17 -13.25
C SER A 81 32.00 -9.86 -14.71
N TRP A 82 31.95 -10.83 -15.62
CA TRP A 82 32.42 -10.73 -17.00
C TRP A 82 31.33 -10.42 -18.05
N ASN A 83 30.04 -10.64 -17.72
CA ASN A 83 28.90 -10.41 -18.62
C ASN A 83 28.03 -9.21 -18.17
N ILE A 84 28.67 -8.15 -17.69
CA ILE A 84 28.01 -6.90 -17.28
C ILE A 84 27.73 -6.07 -18.55
N PRO A 85 26.47 -5.97 -19.05
CA PRO A 85 26.15 -5.03 -20.11
C PRO A 85 26.66 -3.62 -19.75
N THR A 86 27.31 -2.96 -20.70
CA THR A 86 27.97 -1.64 -20.58
C THR A 86 27.04 -0.51 -20.12
N ASP A 87 25.76 -0.82 -20.04
CA ASP A 87 24.61 0.05 -19.81
C ASP A 87 23.96 -0.12 -18.42
N ILE A 88 24.54 -0.97 -17.56
CA ILE A 88 23.97 -1.25 -16.22
C ILE A 88 23.90 -0.01 -15.33
N ALA A 89 24.84 0.92 -15.42
CA ALA A 89 24.83 2.12 -14.57
C ALA A 89 23.63 3.04 -14.86
N TRP A 90 23.20 3.16 -16.12
CA TRP A 90 22.02 3.95 -16.46
C TRP A 90 20.74 3.19 -16.08
N ALA A 91 20.71 1.88 -16.30
CA ALA A 91 19.58 1.02 -15.97
C ALA A 91 19.34 0.98 -14.46
N GLU A 92 20.41 0.88 -13.66
CA GLU A 92 20.39 0.94 -12.20
C GLU A 92 19.84 2.28 -11.72
N LYS A 93 20.36 3.40 -12.23
CA LYS A 93 19.87 4.73 -11.85
C LYS A 93 18.40 4.93 -12.23
N ARG A 94 17.96 4.38 -13.37
CA ARG A 94 16.56 4.45 -13.81
C ARG A 94 15.67 3.61 -12.88
N TYR A 95 16.09 2.40 -12.56
CA TYR A 95 15.40 1.49 -11.64
C TYR A 95 15.25 2.09 -10.25
N LEU A 96 16.33 2.57 -9.66
CA LEU A 96 16.35 3.17 -8.32
C LEU A 96 15.40 4.38 -8.20
N ARG A 97 15.41 5.26 -9.20
CA ARG A 97 14.46 6.39 -9.27
C ARG A 97 13.01 5.93 -9.41
N ALA A 98 12.76 4.91 -10.21
CA ALA A 98 11.43 4.35 -10.38
C ALA A 98 10.95 3.61 -9.13
N GLN A 99 11.84 2.94 -8.41
CA GLN A 99 11.56 2.27 -7.15
C GLN A 99 11.18 3.28 -6.07
N LEU A 100 11.92 4.40 -5.95
CA LEU A 100 11.56 5.50 -5.06
C LEU A 100 10.19 6.08 -5.42
N ALA A 101 9.96 6.37 -6.70
CA ALA A 101 8.69 6.93 -7.16
C ALA A 101 7.53 5.96 -6.90
N GLY A 102 7.70 4.67 -7.23
CA GLY A 102 6.71 3.62 -6.98
C GLY A 102 6.42 3.45 -5.49
N TYR A 103 7.46 3.43 -4.65
CA TYR A 103 7.30 3.40 -3.20
C TYR A 103 6.46 4.58 -2.69
N LEU A 104 6.81 5.82 -3.05
CA LEU A 104 6.09 7.02 -2.61
C LEU A 104 4.63 7.03 -3.09
N ILE A 105 4.40 6.68 -4.36
CA ILE A 105 3.07 6.69 -4.98
C ILE A 105 2.17 5.61 -4.35
N SER A 106 2.65 4.37 -4.26
CA SER A 106 1.91 3.29 -3.64
C SER A 106 1.64 3.54 -2.17
N TYR A 107 2.65 4.02 -1.44
CA TYR A 107 2.50 4.36 -0.04
C TYR A 107 1.40 5.42 0.10
N SER A 108 1.50 6.52 -0.63
CA SER A 108 0.47 7.57 -0.65
C SER A 108 -0.92 7.03 -1.00
N SER A 109 -1.04 6.11 -1.96
CA SER A 109 -2.31 5.45 -2.31
C SER A 109 -2.93 4.72 -1.12
N LEU A 110 -2.16 3.91 -0.39
CA LEU A 110 -2.62 3.22 0.83
C LEU A 110 -3.10 4.21 1.91
N TRP A 111 -2.36 5.31 2.13
CA TRP A 111 -2.75 6.34 3.09
C TRP A 111 -4.04 7.06 2.71
N LEU A 112 -4.27 7.33 1.41
CA LEU A 112 -5.52 7.92 0.93
C LEU A 112 -6.71 6.98 1.15
N ILE A 113 -6.53 5.67 0.98
CA ILE A 113 -7.56 4.66 1.29
C ILE A 113 -7.90 4.68 2.79
N LYS A 114 -6.89 4.69 3.67
CA LYS A 114 -7.09 4.79 5.14
C LYS A 114 -7.82 6.08 5.54
N LEU A 115 -7.45 7.21 4.94
CA LEU A 115 -8.13 8.48 5.14
C LEU A 115 -9.59 8.41 4.66
N SER A 116 -9.85 7.77 3.52
CA SER A 116 -11.22 7.56 3.04
C SER A 116 -12.08 6.79 4.04
N PHE A 117 -11.56 5.67 4.59
CA PHE A 117 -12.23 4.92 5.66
C PHE A 117 -12.51 5.78 6.89
N LEU A 118 -11.52 6.56 7.34
CA LEU A 118 -11.67 7.50 8.46
C LEU A 118 -12.81 8.50 8.21
N PHE A 119 -12.86 9.15 7.05
CA PHE A 119 -13.91 10.12 6.73
C PHE A 119 -15.29 9.46 6.60
N PHE A 120 -15.35 8.23 6.10
CA PHE A 120 -16.58 7.45 6.06
C PHE A 120 -17.12 7.17 7.48
N PHE A 121 -16.27 6.69 8.40
CA PHE A 121 -16.66 6.44 9.79
C PHE A 121 -17.00 7.72 10.56
N ARG A 122 -16.39 8.87 10.22
CA ARG A 122 -16.76 10.17 10.79
C ARG A 122 -18.23 10.48 10.54
N LYS A 123 -18.70 10.26 9.32
CA LYS A 123 -20.09 10.54 8.93
C LYS A 123 -21.06 9.65 9.71
N LEU A 124 -20.72 8.38 9.87
CA LEU A 124 -21.57 7.40 10.55
C LEU A 124 -21.60 7.59 12.08
N GLY A 125 -20.50 8.05 12.66
CA GLY A 125 -20.31 8.19 14.11
C GLY A 125 -20.52 9.59 14.70
N ASN A 126 -20.88 10.60 13.90
CA ASN A 126 -20.82 12.02 14.29
C ASN A 126 -21.70 12.41 15.49
N HIS A 127 -22.72 11.60 15.80
CA HIS A 127 -23.66 11.83 16.90
C HIS A 127 -23.04 11.63 18.29
N TYR A 128 -21.99 10.82 18.43
CA TYR A 128 -21.43 10.44 19.73
C TYR A 128 -20.12 11.21 20.04
N ARG A 129 -20.05 11.84 21.23
CA ARG A 129 -18.86 12.60 21.65
C ARG A 129 -17.60 11.75 21.76
N ALA A 130 -17.70 10.55 22.35
CA ALA A 130 -16.57 9.63 22.47
C ALA A 130 -16.02 9.20 21.11
N GLN A 131 -16.91 8.98 20.13
CA GLN A 131 -16.53 8.62 18.77
C GLN A 131 -15.81 9.76 18.05
N ARG A 132 -16.22 11.02 18.29
CA ARG A 132 -15.56 12.19 17.73
C ARG A 132 -14.13 12.35 18.25
N ILE A 133 -13.92 12.12 19.55
CA ILE A 133 -12.58 12.18 20.17
C ILE A 133 -11.70 11.06 19.61
N LEU A 134 -12.22 9.83 19.55
CA LEU A 134 -11.50 8.69 18.98
C LEU A 134 -11.13 8.95 17.51
N TRP A 135 -12.06 9.50 16.73
CA TRP A 135 -11.80 9.85 15.33
C TRP A 135 -10.64 10.84 15.17
N TRP A 136 -10.60 11.91 15.97
CA TRP A 136 -9.48 12.86 15.94
C TRP A 136 -8.16 12.22 16.37
N ALA A 137 -8.18 11.35 17.38
CA ALA A 137 -6.99 10.63 17.83
C ALA A 137 -6.44 9.73 16.71
N VAL A 138 -7.30 8.95 16.05
CA VAL A 138 -6.90 8.07 14.95
C VAL A 138 -6.44 8.88 13.73
N LEU A 139 -7.11 10.00 13.40
CA LEU A 139 -6.67 10.88 12.31
C LEU A 139 -5.25 11.42 12.57
N MET A 140 -4.98 11.92 13.78
CA MET A 140 -3.67 12.46 14.12
C MET A 140 -2.60 11.36 14.08
N LEU A 141 -2.91 10.17 14.58
CA LEU A 141 -2.04 9.00 14.48
C LEU A 141 -1.70 8.70 13.01
N VAL A 142 -2.70 8.67 12.14
CA VAL A 142 -2.53 8.40 10.71
C VAL A 142 -1.64 9.46 10.05
N ILE A 143 -1.89 10.75 10.29
CA ILE A 143 -1.09 11.82 9.72
C ILE A 143 0.37 11.79 10.22
N ILE A 144 0.57 11.54 11.52
CA ILE A 144 1.92 11.45 12.12
C ILE A 144 2.66 10.25 11.53
N ALA A 145 2.01 9.10 11.44
CA ALA A 145 2.60 7.88 10.91
C ALA A 145 3.06 8.06 9.45
N TYR A 146 2.24 8.70 8.62
CA TYR A 146 2.63 9.11 7.25
C TYR A 146 3.87 10.02 7.26
N GLY A 147 3.86 11.09 8.07
CA GLY A 147 4.96 12.05 8.14
C GLY A 147 6.29 11.43 8.62
N VAL A 148 6.24 10.58 9.65
CA VAL A 148 7.43 9.90 10.21
C VAL A 148 8.10 9.03 9.15
N THR A 149 7.33 8.24 8.42
CA THR A 149 7.87 7.34 7.39
C THR A 149 8.47 8.07 6.20
N LEU A 150 7.93 9.23 5.83
CA LEU A 150 8.54 10.07 4.77
C LEU A 150 9.80 10.79 5.24
N SER A 151 9.92 11.04 6.55
CA SER A 151 11.04 11.76 7.15
C SER A 151 12.26 10.87 7.37
N ILE A 152 12.06 9.58 7.64
CA ILE A 152 13.13 8.59 7.80
C ILE A 152 13.73 8.17 6.45
N LEU A 153 12.98 8.35 5.36
CA LEU A 153 13.41 7.97 4.01
C LEU A 153 14.57 8.85 3.52
N ASP A 154 15.69 8.21 3.17
CA ASP A 154 16.84 8.89 2.54
C ASP A 154 16.68 8.93 1.02
N TYR A 155 16.15 10.05 0.53
CA TYR A 155 15.92 10.30 -0.91
C TYR A 155 17.21 10.26 -1.73
N ALA A 156 18.36 10.65 -1.17
CA ALA A 156 19.62 10.68 -1.89
C ALA A 156 20.17 9.26 -2.10
N CYS A 157 20.09 8.44 -1.05
CA CYS A 157 20.49 7.03 -1.10
C CYS A 157 19.66 6.24 -2.10
N MET A 158 18.34 6.43 -2.06
CA MET A 158 17.40 5.73 -2.92
C MET A 158 17.54 6.13 -4.39
N MET A 159 18.07 7.32 -4.71
CA MET A 159 18.26 7.79 -6.09
C MET A 159 19.60 7.41 -6.72
N MET A 160 20.68 7.27 -5.93
CA MET A 160 22.06 7.18 -6.45
C MET A 160 22.91 6.10 -5.78
N ARG A 161 22.27 5.01 -5.35
CA ARG A 161 22.87 3.81 -4.76
C ARG A 161 23.57 4.09 -3.44
N CYS A 162 23.20 3.33 -2.42
CA CYS A 162 23.75 3.47 -1.08
C CYS A 162 25.20 2.96 -1.02
N LYS A 163 26.17 3.88 -0.84
CA LYS A 163 27.58 3.52 -0.60
C LYS A 163 27.94 3.45 0.89
N ASN A 164 27.15 4.11 1.74
CA ASN A 164 27.42 4.18 3.18
C ASN A 164 26.68 3.08 3.95
N PRO A 165 27.33 2.35 4.87
CA PRO A 165 26.69 1.31 5.66
C PRO A 165 25.58 1.86 6.56
N HIS A 166 25.69 3.11 7.00
CA HIS A 166 24.66 3.80 7.77
C HIS A 166 23.35 3.96 7.00
N ALA A 167 23.44 4.27 5.70
CA ALA A 167 22.26 4.54 4.88
C ALA A 167 21.53 3.24 4.49
N MET A 168 22.27 2.14 4.29
CA MET A 168 21.66 0.81 4.14
C MET A 168 20.92 0.35 5.41
N TRP A 169 21.47 0.65 6.58
CA TRP A 169 20.79 0.37 7.84
C TRP A 169 19.50 1.20 7.98
N LEU A 170 19.56 2.49 7.60
CA LEU A 170 18.42 3.39 7.63
C LEU A 170 17.27 2.91 6.72
N GLU A 171 17.57 2.38 5.53
CA GLU A 171 16.55 1.80 4.64
C GLU A 171 15.83 0.60 5.27
N ARG A 172 16.59 -0.30 5.91
CA ARG A 172 16.01 -1.45 6.63
C ARG A 172 15.15 -1.00 7.82
N VAL A 173 15.59 0.04 8.53
CA VAL A 173 14.81 0.64 9.62
C VAL A 173 13.55 1.29 9.07
N ASN A 174 13.63 2.00 7.95
CA ASN A 174 12.48 2.63 7.31
C ASN A 174 11.41 1.60 6.94
N LEU A 175 11.80 0.47 6.34
CA LEU A 175 10.85 -0.61 6.01
C LEU A 175 10.16 -1.17 7.26
N ARG A 176 10.91 -1.36 8.36
CA ARG A 176 10.36 -1.84 9.63
C ARG A 176 9.41 -0.84 10.26
N VAL A 177 9.80 0.44 10.29
CA VAL A 177 8.97 1.52 10.84
C VAL A 177 7.72 1.71 10.00
N ALA A 178 7.83 1.71 8.66
CA ALA A 178 6.69 1.81 7.75
C ALA A 178 5.70 0.67 7.98
N THR A 179 6.18 -0.57 8.06
CA THR A 179 5.31 -1.74 8.33
C THR A 179 4.66 -1.66 9.72
N ALA A 180 5.41 -1.23 10.74
CA ALA A 180 4.85 -1.08 12.09
C ALA A 180 3.78 0.02 12.15
N MET A 181 4.04 1.17 11.52
CA MET A 181 3.09 2.28 11.44
C MET A 181 1.83 1.91 10.67
N ASP A 182 2.00 1.14 9.60
CA ASP A 182 0.90 0.58 8.80
C ASP A 182 -0.02 -0.30 9.67
N ILE A 183 0.54 -1.30 10.37
CA ILE A 183 -0.20 -2.17 11.30
C ILE A 183 -0.90 -1.37 12.40
N VAL A 184 -0.19 -0.43 13.04
CA VAL A 184 -0.75 0.38 14.15
C VAL A 184 -1.93 1.22 13.65
N SER A 185 -1.81 1.82 12.46
CA SER A 185 -2.88 2.60 11.87
C SER A 185 -4.10 1.74 11.52
N ASP A 186 -3.92 0.52 11.03
CA ASP A 186 -5.03 -0.38 10.71
C ASP A 186 -5.75 -0.88 11.96
N VAL A 187 -5.00 -1.26 13.00
CA VAL A 187 -5.58 -1.62 14.31
C VAL A 187 -6.41 -0.46 14.85
N ALA A 188 -5.91 0.78 14.74
CA ALA A 188 -6.64 1.96 15.16
C ALA A 188 -7.95 2.17 14.37
N ILE A 189 -7.94 1.90 13.05
CA ILE A 189 -9.12 1.95 12.19
C ILE A 189 -10.12 0.85 12.56
N ILE A 190 -9.68 -0.37 12.88
CA ILE A 190 -10.55 -1.47 13.34
C ILE A 190 -11.20 -1.12 14.69
N ILE A 191 -10.45 -0.56 15.63
CA ILE A 191 -11.00 -0.11 16.91
C ILE A 191 -12.05 0.98 16.68
N LEU A 192 -11.78 1.91 15.77
CA LEU A 192 -12.71 2.96 15.38
C LEU A 192 -14.00 2.39 14.77
N SER A 193 -13.89 1.45 13.83
CA SER A 193 -15.05 0.84 13.15
C SER A 193 -15.88 -0.01 14.11
N GLY A 194 -15.23 -0.80 14.97
CA GLY A 194 -15.88 -1.62 16.00
C GLY A 194 -16.68 -0.77 16.99
N ASN A 195 -16.14 0.39 17.39
CA ASN A 195 -16.83 1.30 18.30
C ASN A 195 -18.10 1.93 17.66
N VAL A 196 -18.03 2.30 16.37
CA VAL A 196 -19.22 2.75 15.62
C VAL A 196 -20.25 1.63 15.56
N MET A 197 -19.82 0.42 15.23
CA MET A 197 -20.72 -0.73 15.09
C MET A 197 -21.46 -1.07 16.38
N TRP A 198 -20.80 -0.94 17.53
CA TRP A 198 -21.42 -1.22 18.83
C TRP A 198 -22.47 -0.18 19.22
N ARG A 199 -22.26 1.10 18.84
CA ARG A 199 -23.16 2.20 19.24
C ARG A 199 -24.28 2.50 18.25
N VAL A 200 -24.11 2.22 16.97
CA VAL A 200 -25.14 2.54 15.97
C VAL A 200 -26.06 1.33 15.80
N HIS A 201 -27.35 1.51 16.13
CA HIS A 201 -28.42 0.55 15.82
C HIS A 201 -28.73 0.60 14.32
N ILE A 202 -27.87 0.01 13.49
CA ILE A 202 -28.08 -0.09 12.05
C ILE A 202 -28.85 -1.38 11.71
N SER A 203 -29.69 -1.34 10.68
CA SER A 203 -30.30 -2.53 10.08
C SER A 203 -29.25 -3.60 9.74
N LEU A 204 -29.61 -4.86 9.95
CA LEU A 204 -28.71 -6.02 9.86
C LEU A 204 -27.93 -6.09 8.54
N SER A 205 -28.51 -5.67 7.41
CA SER A 205 -27.84 -5.66 6.11
C SER A 205 -26.63 -4.72 6.04
N LYS A 206 -26.74 -3.51 6.62
CA LYS A 206 -25.64 -2.55 6.67
C LYS A 206 -24.62 -2.92 7.76
N LYS A 207 -25.09 -3.59 8.82
CA LYS A 207 -24.22 -4.17 9.85
C LYS A 207 -23.33 -5.27 9.26
N LEU A 208 -23.87 -6.11 8.37
CA LEU A 208 -23.12 -7.17 7.70
C LEU A 208 -22.03 -6.59 6.77
N ALA A 209 -22.33 -5.53 6.01
CA ALA A 209 -21.32 -4.82 5.20
C ALA A 209 -20.18 -4.26 6.06
N LEU A 210 -20.52 -3.63 7.21
CA LEU A 210 -19.52 -3.08 8.14
C LEU A 210 -18.64 -4.15 8.81
N ILE A 211 -19.23 -5.32 9.12
CA ILE A 211 -18.51 -6.49 9.65
C ILE A 211 -17.56 -7.04 8.59
N GLY A 212 -18.00 -7.15 7.33
CA GLY A 212 -17.18 -7.58 6.21
C GLY A 212 -15.93 -6.71 6.03
N ILE A 213 -16.11 -5.37 6.07
CA ILE A 213 -15.00 -4.42 5.99
C ILE A 213 -14.01 -4.64 7.14
N SER A 214 -14.50 -4.76 8.39
CA SER A 214 -13.62 -4.89 9.57
C SER A 214 -12.87 -6.23 9.63
N PHE A 215 -13.52 -7.33 9.24
CA PHE A 215 -12.91 -8.66 9.25
C PHE A 215 -11.79 -8.77 8.21
N LEU A 216 -11.94 -8.07 7.09
CA LEU A 216 -10.96 -8.11 6.04
C LEU A 216 -9.80 -7.14 6.27
N THR A 217 -10.01 -5.96 6.88
CA THR A 217 -8.88 -5.18 7.41
C THR A 217 -8.05 -6.02 8.37
N ALA A 218 -8.68 -6.83 9.22
CA ALA A 218 -7.96 -7.77 10.10
C ALA A 218 -7.18 -8.84 9.31
N PHE A 219 -7.73 -9.35 8.20
CA PHE A 219 -7.03 -10.29 7.32
C PHE A 219 -5.78 -9.69 6.66
N ILE A 220 -5.86 -8.45 6.17
CA ILE A 220 -4.72 -7.71 5.62
C ILE A 220 -3.64 -7.53 6.70
N ILE A 221 -4.03 -7.15 7.93
CA ILE A 221 -3.09 -7.02 9.06
C ILE A 221 -2.39 -8.34 9.36
N VAL A 222 -3.10 -9.48 9.37
CA VAL A 222 -2.50 -10.79 9.60
C VAL A 222 -1.44 -11.11 8.54
N ILE A 223 -1.74 -10.83 7.27
CA ILE A 223 -0.77 -11.03 6.18
C ILE A 223 0.42 -10.08 6.33
N ALA A 224 0.21 -8.82 6.67
CA ALA A 224 1.27 -7.84 6.90
C ALA A 224 2.18 -8.24 8.08
N LEU A 225 1.60 -8.79 9.14
CA LEU A 225 2.33 -9.38 10.28
C LEU A 225 3.18 -10.57 9.84
N VAL A 226 2.63 -11.48 9.03
CA VAL A 226 3.39 -12.61 8.48
C VAL A 226 4.55 -12.10 7.63
N ARG A 227 4.33 -11.12 6.74
CA ARG A 227 5.37 -10.45 5.94
C ARG A 227 6.46 -9.85 6.83
N PHE A 228 6.07 -9.15 7.90
CA PHE A 228 7.01 -8.55 8.86
C PHE A 228 7.86 -9.59 9.58
N LEU A 229 7.24 -10.65 10.11
CA LEU A 229 7.93 -11.73 10.81
C LEU A 229 8.89 -12.48 9.89
N LEU A 230 8.51 -12.72 8.64
CA LEU A 230 9.38 -13.33 7.63
C LEU A 230 10.56 -12.42 7.27
N SER A 231 10.34 -11.11 7.15
CA SER A 231 11.39 -10.12 6.92
C SER A 231 12.41 -10.05 8.05
N VAL A 232 11.97 -10.22 9.30
CA VAL A 232 12.85 -10.29 10.47
C VAL A 232 13.61 -11.62 10.53
N SER A 233 12.98 -12.72 10.10
CA SER A 233 13.57 -14.07 10.13
C SER A 233 14.68 -14.31 9.09
N GLY A 234 14.85 -13.41 8.10
CA GLY A 234 15.91 -13.52 7.09
C GLY A 234 15.69 -14.61 6.04
N ASN A 235 14.54 -15.28 6.07
CA ASN A 235 14.19 -16.35 5.14
C ASN A 235 13.64 -15.78 3.82
N GLY A 236 14.56 -15.42 2.92
CA GLY A 236 14.52 -15.72 1.47
C GLY A 236 13.38 -15.26 0.55
N PHE A 237 12.27 -14.70 1.02
CA PHE A 237 11.17 -14.21 0.16
C PHE A 237 11.15 -12.68 -0.01
N LEU A 238 12.29 -12.03 0.23
CA LEU A 238 12.45 -10.58 0.20
C LEU A 238 12.79 -10.07 -1.21
N ASN A 239 12.24 -10.70 -2.25
CA ASN A 239 12.48 -10.30 -3.63
C ASN A 239 11.70 -9.00 -3.89
N PRO A 240 12.30 -7.98 -4.50
CA PRO A 240 11.65 -6.70 -4.78
C PRO A 240 10.39 -6.88 -5.64
N GLU A 241 10.37 -7.89 -6.51
CA GLU A 241 9.19 -8.37 -7.25
C GLU A 241 8.02 -8.67 -6.33
N TRP A 242 8.27 -9.46 -5.28
CA TRP A 242 7.23 -9.92 -4.39
C TRP A 242 6.68 -8.82 -3.49
N MET A 243 7.54 -7.87 -3.13
CA MET A 243 7.11 -6.65 -2.43
C MET A 243 6.19 -5.78 -3.30
N ALA A 244 6.52 -5.63 -4.59
CA ALA A 244 5.69 -4.88 -5.52
C ALA A 244 4.33 -5.56 -5.78
N VAL A 245 4.31 -6.89 -5.95
CA VAL A 245 3.06 -7.66 -6.06
C VAL A 245 2.21 -7.53 -4.79
N TRP A 246 2.81 -7.66 -3.61
CA TRP A 246 2.06 -7.57 -2.35
C TRP A 246 1.38 -6.23 -2.19
N ASN A 247 2.12 -5.16 -2.44
CA ASN A 247 1.63 -3.79 -2.36
C ASN A 247 0.50 -3.54 -3.39
N ALA A 248 0.61 -4.11 -4.59
CA ALA A 248 -0.45 -4.06 -5.60
C ALA A 248 -1.73 -4.79 -5.16
N ILE A 249 -1.59 -5.98 -4.57
CA ILE A 249 -2.71 -6.74 -4.00
C ILE A 249 -3.35 -5.94 -2.86
N GLU A 250 -2.56 -5.37 -1.95
CA GLU A 250 -3.02 -4.61 -0.80
C GLU A 250 -3.86 -3.39 -1.20
N ILE A 251 -3.41 -2.63 -2.19
CA ILE A 251 -4.16 -1.49 -2.76
C ILE A 251 -5.44 -1.98 -3.46
N CYS A 252 -5.34 -3.00 -4.32
CA CYS A 252 -6.48 -3.55 -5.05
C CYS A 252 -7.58 -4.04 -4.12
N VAL A 253 -7.18 -4.76 -3.08
CA VAL A 253 -8.05 -5.22 -2.00
C VAL A 253 -8.68 -3.97 -1.37
N GLY A 254 -7.91 -3.04 -0.81
CA GLY A 254 -8.42 -1.83 -0.15
C GLY A 254 -9.47 -1.05 -0.96
N GLU A 255 -9.24 -0.83 -2.26
CA GLU A 255 -10.18 -0.13 -3.15
C GLU A 255 -11.48 -0.90 -3.42
N SER A 256 -11.38 -2.23 -3.52
CA SER A 256 -12.52 -3.10 -3.79
C SER A 256 -13.52 -3.12 -2.63
N TYR A 257 -13.03 -3.16 -1.38
CA TYR A 257 -13.91 -3.25 -0.20
C TYR A 257 -14.59 -1.95 0.15
N MET A 258 -13.94 -0.82 -0.09
CA MET A 258 -14.59 0.46 0.14
C MET A 258 -15.81 0.61 -0.79
N SER A 259 -15.82 -0.05 -1.94
CA SER A 259 -16.88 0.04 -2.94
C SER A 259 -18.09 -0.87 -2.71
N MET A 260 -18.03 -1.78 -1.73
CA MET A 260 -19.13 -2.67 -1.32
C MET A 260 -19.98 -2.07 -0.20
#